data_AF-A0A7C8FXL0-F1
#
_entry.id   AF-A0A7C8FXL0-F1
#
_cell.length_a   1.000
_cell.length_b   1.000
_cell.length_c   1.000
_cell.angle_alpha   90.00
_cell.angle_beta   90.00
_cell.angle_gamma   90.00
#
_symmetry.space_group_name_H-M   'P 1'
#
loop_
_entity.id
_entity.type
_entity.pdbx_description
1 polymer ?
#
loop_
_entity_poly.entity_id
_entity_poly.type
_entity_poly.pdbx_seq_one_letter_code
_entity_poly.pdbx_strand_id
1 'polypeptide(L)' 'MGRGRQKAKHTKVARQLKYNVPATDYEALERELRSSAHHDESAEEDWNAYHYPAEDDREDDER' A
#
# COMPACT_ATOMS: atom_id res chain seq x y z
N MET A 1 2.89 -34.75 30.18
CA MET A 1 2.72 -35.39 28.85
C MET A 1 2.10 -34.48 27.76
N GLY A 2 1.82 -33.19 27.98
CA GLY A 2 1.03 -32.36 27.04
C GLY A 2 1.77 -31.26 26.26
N ARG A 3 2.98 -30.84 26.67
CA ARG A 3 3.67 -29.66 26.09
C ARG A 3 4.14 -29.86 24.64
N GLY A 4 4.64 -31.04 24.28
CA GLY A 4 5.14 -31.31 22.91
C GLY A 4 4.05 -31.22 21.84
N ARG A 5 2.84 -31.72 22.16
CA ARG A 5 1.68 -31.64 21.26
C ARG A 5 1.18 -30.21 21.09
N GLN A 6 1.14 -29.43 22.18
CA GLN A 6 0.82 -28.00 22.10
C GLN A 6 1.83 -27.25 21.24
N LYS A 7 3.14 -27.46 21.49
CA LYS A 7 4.21 -26.83 20.70
C LYS A 7 4.08 -27.16 19.21
N ALA A 8 3.83 -28.42 18.85
CA ALA A 8 3.62 -28.82 17.47
C ALA A 8 2.39 -28.13 16.83
N LYS A 9 1.26 -28.06 17.56
CA LYS A 9 0.06 -27.35 17.11
C LYS A 9 0.33 -25.86 16.89
N HIS A 10 1.00 -25.19 17.83
CA HIS A 10 1.33 -23.78 17.70
C HIS A 10 2.27 -23.50 16.52
N THR A 11 3.30 -24.33 16.30
CA THR A 11 4.19 -24.19 15.13
C THR A 11 3.42 -24.34 13.82
N LYS A 12 2.45 -25.27 13.74
CA LYS A 12 1.61 -25.44 12.56
C LYS A 12 0.75 -24.21 12.29
N VAL A 13 0.08 -23.69 13.32
CA VAL A 13 -0.75 -22.48 13.22
C VAL A 13 0.11 -21.26 12.86
N ALA A 14 1.28 -21.10 13.47
CA ALA A 14 2.18 -19.99 13.16
C ALA A 14 2.67 -20.02 11.71
N ARG A 15 2.97 -21.20 11.16
CA ARG A 15 3.30 -21.34 9.74
C ARG A 15 2.13 -21.01 8.84
N GLN A 16 0.93 -21.49 9.18
CA GLN A 16 -0.28 -21.12 8.45
C GLN A 16 -0.46 -19.60 8.46
N LEU A 17 -0.36 -18.94 9.61
CA LEU A 17 -0.49 -17.47 9.69
C LEU A 17 0.61 -16.74 8.91
N LYS A 18 1.87 -17.19 8.99
CA LYS A 18 3.00 -16.54 8.31
C LYS A 18 2.92 -16.65 6.78
N TYR A 19 2.46 -17.80 6.29
CA TYR A 19 2.45 -18.10 4.85
C TYR A 19 1.04 -18.08 4.25
N ASN A 20 0.02 -17.72 5.03
CA ASN A 20 -1.32 -17.46 4.52
C ASN A 20 -1.30 -16.10 3.83
N VAL A 21 -1.01 -16.12 2.54
CA VAL A 21 -1.28 -15.00 1.66
C VAL A 21 -2.75 -15.14 1.27
N PRO A 22 -3.65 -14.25 1.73
CA PRO A 22 -5.03 -14.28 1.28
C PRO A 22 -5.05 -14.12 -0.23
N ALA A 23 -5.94 -14.85 -0.90
CA ALA A 23 -6.18 -14.59 -2.31
C ALA A 23 -6.77 -13.19 -2.45
N THR A 24 -6.09 -12.32 -3.18
CA THR A 24 -6.61 -11.00 -3.53
C THR A 24 -7.69 -11.17 -4.59
N ASP A 25 -8.87 -10.62 -4.32
CA ASP A 25 -9.94 -10.53 -5.32
C ASP A 25 -9.68 -9.31 -6.23
N TYR A 26 -9.15 -9.58 -7.42
CA TYR A 26 -8.83 -8.54 -8.39
C TYR A 26 -10.08 -7.88 -8.99
N GLU A 27 -11.20 -8.59 -9.10
CA GLU A 27 -12.43 -8.01 -9.66
C GLU A 27 -13.04 -6.98 -8.70
N ALA A 28 -13.01 -7.27 -7.40
CA ALA A 28 -13.43 -6.31 -6.37
C ALA A 28 -12.53 -5.06 -6.36
N LEU A 29 -11.21 -5.24 -6.49
CA LEU A 29 -10.24 -4.14 -6.55
C LEU A 29 -10.45 -3.25 -7.77
N GLU A 30 -10.63 -3.85 -8.96
CA GLU A 30 -10.88 -3.08 -10.18
C GLU A 30 -12.15 -2.24 -10.08
N ARG A 31 -13.21 -2.79 -9.47
CA ARG A 31 -14.46 -2.05 -9.25
C ARG A 31 -14.25 -0.86 -8.30
N GLU A 32 -13.50 -1.05 -7.22
CA GLU A 32 -13.18 0.03 -6.27
C GLU A 32 -12.37 1.14 -6.94
N LEU A 33 -11.31 0.79 -7.67
CA LEU A 33 -10.47 1.76 -8.39
C LEU A 33 -11.28 2.55 -9.43
N ARG A 34 -12.13 1.88 -10.21
CA ARG A 34 -13.00 2.57 -11.18
C ARG A 34 -14.02 3.48 -10.49
N SER A 35 -14.54 3.09 -9.34
CA SER A 35 -15.47 3.92 -8.56
C SER A 35 -14.79 5.13 -7.92
N SER A 36 -13.53 4.97 -7.48
CA SER A 36 -12.72 6.07 -6.94
C SER A 36 -12.31 7.06 -8.03
N ALA A 37 -11.95 6.58 -9.23
CA ALA A 37 -11.56 7.44 -10.35
C ALA A 37 -12.66 8.43 -10.77
N HIS A 38 -13.94 8.09 -10.57
CA HIS A 38 -15.06 9.02 -10.82
C HIS A 38 -15.28 10.05 -9.70
N HIS A 39 -14.63 9.90 -8.55
CA HIS A 39 -14.71 10.82 -7.42
C HIS A 39 -13.46 11.72 -7.27
N ASP A 40 -12.37 11.37 -7.97
CA ASP A 40 -11.03 11.95 -7.83
C ASP A 40 -10.71 13.09 -8.81
N GLU A 41 -11.67 13.55 -9.61
CA GLU A 41 -11.46 14.74 -10.46
C GLU A 41 -11.07 16.00 -9.63
N SER A 42 -11.35 15.99 -8.32
CA SER A 42 -10.97 17.07 -7.39
C SER A 42 -9.70 16.83 -6.56
N ALA A 43 -9.19 15.60 -6.47
CA ALA A 43 -7.99 15.29 -5.67
C ALA A 43 -6.71 15.19 -6.51
N GLU A 44 -6.81 15.01 -7.84
CA GLU A 44 -5.70 15.20 -8.77
C GLU A 44 -5.14 16.64 -8.76
N GLU A 45 -6.00 17.65 -8.56
CA GLU A 45 -5.62 19.06 -8.45
C GLU A 45 -4.80 19.36 -7.17
N ASP A 46 -5.13 18.70 -6.05
CA ASP A 46 -4.42 18.84 -4.76
C ASP A 46 -3.02 18.21 -4.80
N TRP A 47 -2.87 17.05 -5.44
CA TRP A 47 -1.56 16.41 -5.63
C TRP A 47 -0.58 17.26 -6.45
N ASN A 48 -1.08 17.95 -7.49
CA ASN A 48 -0.27 18.80 -8.34
C ASN A 48 0.15 20.11 -7.64
N ALA A 49 -0.65 20.59 -6.68
CA ALA A 49 -0.32 21.77 -5.88
C ALA A 49 0.81 21.52 -4.87
N TYR A 50 0.97 20.29 -4.38
CA TYR A 50 2.07 19.90 -3.48
C TYR A 50 3.36 19.48 -4.21
N HIS A 51 3.27 19.16 -5.50
CA HIS A 51 4.44 18.96 -6.35
C HIS A 51 4.96 20.32 -6.80
N TYR A 52 5.80 20.93 -5.96
CA TYR A 52 6.48 22.20 -6.24
C TYR A 52 6.94 22.28 -7.71
N PRO A 53 6.67 23.39 -8.43
CA PRO A 53 7.30 23.60 -9.73
C PRO A 53 8.81 23.49 -9.52
N ALA A 54 9.46 22.67 -10.34
CA ALA A 54 10.89 22.47 -10.32
C ALA A 54 11.58 23.82 -10.13
N GLU A 55 12.37 23.95 -9.05
CA GLU A 55 13.14 25.15 -8.78
C GLU A 55 14.12 25.37 -9.94
N ASP A 56 13.67 26.15 -10.92
CA ASP A 56 14.44 26.76 -11.99
C ASP A 56 14.91 28.14 -11.54
N ASP A 57 15.51 28.23 -10.35
CA ASP A 57 16.13 29.46 -9.82
C ASP A 57 17.41 29.10 -9.05
N ARG A 58 18.33 28.39 -9.71
CA ARG A 58 19.76 28.51 -9.41
C ARG A 58 20.40 29.45 -10.43
N GLU A 59 19.86 30.66 -10.50
CA GLU A 59 20.61 31.81 -11.02
C GLU A 59 21.66 32.20 -9.97
N ASP A 60 22.91 32.13 -10.41
CA ASP A 60 23.93 33.16 -10.20
C ASP A 60 24.24 33.58 -8.75
N ASP A 61 25.30 32.98 -8.17
CA ASP A 61 26.10 33.70 -7.17
C ASP A 61 27.59 33.50 -7.49
N GLU A 62 28.05 34.25 -8.50
CA GLU A 62 29.45 34.62 -8.67
C GLU A 62 29.93 35.50 -7.48
N ARG A 63 30.80 34.95 -6.60
CA ARG A 63 31.88 35.74 -5.98
C ARG A 63 33.00 34.95 -5.33
#